data_AF-A0A2A2PUH5-F1
#
_entry.id   AF-A0A2A2PUH5-F1
#
_cell.length_a   1.000
_cell.length_b   1.000
_cell.length_c   1.000
_cell.angle_alpha   90.00
_cell.angle_beta   90.00
_cell.angle_gamma   90.00
#
_symmetry.space_group_name_H-M   'P 1'
#
loop_
_entity.id
_entity.type
_entity.pdbx_description
1 polymer ?
#
loop_
_entity_poly.entity_id
_entity_poly.type
_entity_poly.pdbx_seq_one_letter_code
_entity_poly.pdbx_strand_id
1 'polypeptide(L)'
;FAKAASQGVADGQVNLALLLENGIGVAANPEEARRLFLAAAEAGQGVAQERLARLFSEGADVATRDPLEAAYWATRAERSGVKGADSLSSKLRGALTAAQISELDRRLPSAASSQP
;
A
#
# COMPACT_ATOMS: atom_id res chain seq x y z
N PHE A 1 -12.28 21.24 -6.16
CA PHE A 1 -11.36 21.14 -7.32
C PHE A 1 -10.01 20.53 -6.96
N ALA A 2 -9.31 20.96 -5.90
CA ALA A 2 -7.99 20.40 -5.53
C ALA A 2 -8.00 18.87 -5.26
N LYS A 3 -8.99 18.35 -4.52
CA LYS A 3 -9.11 16.90 -4.22
C LYS A 3 -9.23 16.01 -5.48
N ALA A 4 -9.99 16.46 -6.48
CA ALA A 4 -10.16 15.73 -7.73
C ALA A 4 -8.90 15.80 -8.62
N ALA A 5 -8.19 16.94 -8.62
CA ALA A 5 -6.92 17.07 -9.31
C ALA A 5 -5.84 16.15 -8.68
N SER A 6 -5.77 16.07 -7.36
CA SER A 6 -4.87 15.15 -6.65
C SER A 6 -5.20 13.68 -6.92
N GLN A 7 -6.48 13.32 -6.99
CA GLN A 7 -6.90 11.96 -7.36
C GLN A 7 -6.51 11.61 -8.80
N GLY A 8 -6.78 12.49 -9.76
CA GLY A 8 -6.39 12.26 -11.16
C GLY A 8 -4.88 12.16 -11.37
N VAL A 9 -4.08 12.91 -10.60
CA VAL A 9 -2.62 12.76 -10.58
C VAL A 9 -2.20 11.42 -9.99
N ALA A 10 -2.83 10.99 -8.89
CA ALA A 10 -2.51 9.72 -8.25
C ALA A 10 -2.95 8.50 -9.10
N ASP A 11 -4.06 8.58 -9.83
CA ASP A 11 -4.48 7.60 -10.85
C ASP A 11 -3.42 7.50 -11.97
N GLY A 12 -2.93 8.63 -12.45
CA GLY A 12 -1.84 8.69 -13.45
C GLY A 12 -0.55 8.04 -12.95
N GLN A 13 -0.18 8.29 -11.69
CA GLN A 13 0.99 7.67 -11.05
C GLN A 13 0.84 6.16 -10.93
N VAL A 14 -0.35 5.65 -10.55
CA VAL A 14 -0.64 4.21 -10.51
C VAL A 14 -0.47 3.57 -11.87
N ASN A 15 -1.02 4.19 -12.91
CA ASN A 15 -0.92 3.64 -14.27
C ASN A 15 0.53 3.62 -14.75
N LEU A 16 1.30 4.69 -14.52
CA LEU A 16 2.72 4.72 -14.88
C LEU A 16 3.52 3.68 -14.09
N ALA A 17 3.25 3.51 -12.80
CA ALA A 17 3.88 2.49 -11.98
C ALA A 17 3.63 1.08 -12.52
N LEU A 18 2.40 0.77 -12.92
CA LEU A 18 2.05 -0.51 -13.53
C LEU A 18 2.75 -0.72 -14.88
N LEU A 19 2.89 0.32 -15.70
CA LEU A 19 3.63 0.23 -16.96
C LEU A 19 5.12 -0.06 -16.73
N LEU A 20 5.74 0.63 -15.75
CA LEU A 20 7.14 0.43 -15.37
C LEU A 20 7.38 -0.94 -14.69
N GLU A 21 6.41 -1.45 -13.93
CA GLU A 21 6.48 -2.79 -13.34
C GLU A 21 6.46 -3.89 -14.42
N ASN A 22 5.58 -3.75 -15.41
CA ASN A 22 5.38 -4.76 -16.45
C ASN A 22 6.24 -4.55 -17.71
N GLY A 23 6.96 -3.43 -17.80
CA GLY A 23 7.74 -3.06 -18.99
C GLY A 23 6.89 -2.83 -20.24
N ILE A 24 5.64 -2.36 -20.08
CA ILE A 24 4.70 -2.18 -21.19
C ILE A 24 4.88 -0.78 -21.76
N GLY A 25 5.46 -0.69 -22.96
CA GLY A 25 5.69 0.59 -23.67
C GLY A 25 6.80 1.47 -23.08
N VAL A 26 7.38 1.07 -21.94
CA VAL A 26 8.56 1.68 -21.30
C VAL A 26 9.49 0.55 -20.81
N ALA A 27 10.78 0.85 -20.64
CA ALA A 27 11.70 -0.10 -20.03
C ALA A 27 11.25 -0.42 -18.60
N ALA A 28 11.23 -1.71 -18.24
CA ALA A 28 10.83 -2.13 -16.91
C ALA A 28 11.76 -1.50 -15.86
N ASN A 29 11.17 -0.80 -14.89
CA ASN A 29 11.88 -0.15 -13.80
C ASN A 29 11.10 -0.36 -12.49
N PRO A 30 11.29 -1.50 -11.82
CA PRO A 30 10.56 -1.81 -10.59
C PRO A 30 10.88 -0.85 -9.44
N GLU A 31 12.07 -0.25 -9.43
CA GLU A 31 12.46 0.77 -8.45
C GLU A 31 11.61 2.04 -8.59
N GLU A 32 11.46 2.54 -9.82
CA GLU A 32 10.65 3.72 -10.10
C GLU A 32 9.15 3.43 -9.96
N ALA A 33 8.70 2.24 -10.36
CA ALA A 33 7.34 1.78 -10.13
C ALA A 33 6.99 1.81 -8.62
N ARG A 34 7.90 1.29 -7.77
CA ARG A 34 7.73 1.34 -6.31
C ARG A 34 7.62 2.76 -5.78
N ARG A 35 8.42 3.71 -6.29
CA ARG A 35 8.34 5.13 -5.91
C ARG A 35 7.01 5.77 -6.28
N LEU A 36 6.51 5.49 -7.48
CA LEU A 36 5.22 6.01 -7.94
C LEU A 36 4.06 5.40 -7.15
N PHE A 37 4.11 4.11 -6.83
CA PHE A 37 3.14 3.48 -5.94
C PHE A 37 3.16 4.10 -4.55
N LEU A 38 4.33 4.39 -3.97
CA LEU A 38 4.44 5.09 -2.68
C LEU A 38 3.74 6.45 -2.71
N ALA A 39 4.05 7.28 -3.70
CA ALA A 39 3.43 8.60 -3.84
C ALA A 39 1.89 8.52 -3.99
N ALA A 40 1.39 7.61 -4.82
CA ALA A 40 -0.04 7.43 -5.00
C ALA A 40 -0.71 6.88 -3.73
N ALA A 41 -0.07 5.93 -3.04
CA ALA A 41 -0.61 5.33 -1.82
C ALA A 41 -0.67 6.34 -0.66
N GLU A 42 0.33 7.23 -0.56
CA GLU A 42 0.32 8.37 0.36
C GLU A 42 -0.83 9.34 0.05
N ALA A 43 -1.11 9.60 -1.22
CA ALA A 43 -2.25 10.39 -1.67
C ALA A 43 -3.63 9.72 -1.42
N GLY A 44 -3.64 8.50 -0.87
CA GLY A 44 -4.87 7.78 -0.52
C GLY A 44 -5.38 6.84 -1.61
N GLN A 45 -4.58 6.57 -2.66
CA GLN A 45 -5.01 5.64 -3.69
C GLN A 45 -5.00 4.20 -3.19
N GLY A 46 -6.18 3.61 -3.12
CA GLY A 46 -6.36 2.24 -2.66
C GLY A 46 -5.61 1.22 -3.51
N VAL A 47 -5.61 1.35 -4.84
CA VAL A 47 -4.91 0.40 -5.73
C VAL A 47 -3.40 0.44 -5.48
N ALA A 48 -2.83 1.62 -5.27
CA ALA A 48 -1.42 1.76 -4.93
C ALA A 48 -1.09 1.15 -3.57
N GLN A 49 -1.95 1.36 -2.56
CA GLN A 49 -1.81 0.77 -1.23
C GLN A 49 -1.85 -0.77 -1.29
N GLU A 50 -2.77 -1.35 -2.07
CA GLU A 50 -2.83 -2.81 -2.27
C GLU A 50 -1.57 -3.34 -2.97
N ARG A 51 -1.08 -2.64 -4.00
CA ARG A 51 0.15 -3.02 -4.71
C ARG A 51 1.37 -2.98 -3.79
N LEU A 52 1.54 -1.93 -2.99
CA LEU A 52 2.61 -1.88 -1.99
C LEU A 52 2.50 -3.01 -0.97
N ALA A 53 1.29 -3.31 -0.49
CA ALA A 53 1.08 -4.40 0.44
C ALA A 53 1.56 -5.75 -0.13
N ARG A 54 1.26 -6.01 -1.41
CA ARG A 54 1.75 -7.20 -2.12
C ARG A 54 3.27 -7.16 -2.31
N LEU A 55 3.83 -6.04 -2.76
CA LEU A 55 5.28 -5.88 -2.92
C LEU A 55 6.02 -6.16 -1.61
N PHE A 56 5.53 -5.64 -0.48
CA PHE A 56 6.10 -5.90 0.84
C PHE A 56 5.88 -7.32 1.36
N SER A 57 4.85 -8.02 0.87
CA SER A 57 4.59 -9.42 1.22
C SER A 57 5.39 -10.41 0.36
N GLU A 58 5.57 -10.09 -0.91
CA GLU A 58 6.11 -10.98 -1.96
C GLU A 58 7.56 -10.63 -2.33
N GLY A 59 8.13 -9.58 -1.76
CA GLY A 59 9.51 -9.15 -2.00
C GLY A 59 10.52 -10.28 -1.85
N ALA A 60 11.47 -10.36 -2.79
CA ALA A 60 12.46 -11.42 -2.84
C ALA A 60 13.53 -11.29 -1.73
N ASP A 61 13.75 -10.08 -1.23
CA ASP A 61 14.83 -9.76 -0.28
C ASP A 61 14.30 -8.98 0.93
N VAL A 62 15.02 -9.02 2.06
CA VAL A 62 14.63 -8.34 3.33
C VAL A 62 14.41 -6.83 3.17
N ALA A 63 15.06 -6.19 2.18
CA ALA A 63 14.86 -4.77 1.88
C ALA A 63 13.51 -4.47 1.20
N THR A 64 12.90 -5.48 0.59
CA THR A 64 11.59 -5.38 -0.09
C THR A 64 10.50 -6.15 0.62
N ARG A 65 10.85 -7.12 1.48
CA ARG A 65 9.93 -7.94 2.26
C ARG A 65 9.88 -7.47 3.70
N ASP A 66 8.83 -6.74 4.03
CA ASP A 66 8.53 -6.33 5.39
C ASP A 66 7.05 -6.62 5.68
N PRO A 67 6.75 -7.66 6.51
CA PRO A 67 5.36 -8.01 6.79
C PRO A 67 4.63 -6.91 7.57
N LEU A 68 5.33 -6.08 8.36
CA LEU A 68 4.74 -4.95 9.07
C LEU A 68 4.28 -3.87 8.08
N GLU A 69 5.14 -3.49 7.13
CA GLU A 69 4.75 -2.58 6.03
C GLU A 69 3.64 -3.18 5.18
N ALA A 70 3.71 -4.47 4.86
CA ALA A 70 2.68 -5.15 4.09
C ALA A 70 1.30 -5.02 4.76
N ALA A 71 1.21 -5.33 6.06
CA ALA A 71 -0.02 -5.20 6.83
C ALA A 71 -0.46 -3.74 6.99
N TYR A 72 0.48 -2.81 7.13
CA TYR A 72 0.20 -1.37 7.18
C TYR A 72 -0.48 -0.88 5.90
N TRP A 73 0.10 -1.16 4.74
CA TRP A 73 -0.47 -0.76 3.46
C TRP A 73 -1.77 -1.49 3.15
N ALA A 74 -1.90 -2.78 3.49
CA ALA A 74 -3.14 -3.53 3.31
C ALA A 74 -4.29 -2.97 4.16
N THR A 75 -4.02 -2.63 5.42
CA THR A 75 -5.02 -2.02 6.31
C THR A 75 -5.45 -0.63 5.79
N ARG A 76 -4.54 0.13 5.19
CA ARG A 76 -4.91 1.39 4.52
C ARG A 76 -5.76 1.14 3.27
N ALA A 77 -5.42 0.14 2.45
CA ALA A 77 -6.21 -0.24 1.28
C ALA A 77 -7.62 -0.68 1.65
N GLU A 78 -7.77 -1.42 2.75
CA GLU A 78 -9.05 -1.82 3.33
C GLU A 78 -9.89 -0.58 3.72
N ARG A 79 -9.29 0.37 4.45
CA ARG A 79 -9.95 1.65 4.81
C ARG A 79 -10.33 2.50 3.60
N SER A 80 -9.58 2.38 2.49
CA SER A 80 -9.88 3.04 1.22
C SER A 80 -11.00 2.34 0.42
N GLY A 81 -11.51 1.20 0.88
CA GLY A 81 -12.63 0.48 0.24
C GLY A 81 -12.22 -0.39 -0.95
N VAL A 82 -10.94 -0.76 -1.06
CA VAL A 82 -10.47 -1.64 -2.15
C VAL A 82 -11.03 -3.05 -1.96
N LYS A 83 -11.67 -3.58 -3.01
CA LYS A 83 -12.20 -4.94 -3.00
C LYS A 83 -11.07 -5.95 -2.80
N GLY A 84 -11.21 -6.83 -1.80
CA GLY A 84 -10.23 -7.86 -1.48
C GLY A 84 -9.08 -7.41 -0.57
N ALA A 85 -8.98 -6.12 -0.25
CA ALA A 85 -7.97 -5.63 0.69
C ALA A 85 -8.20 -6.10 2.13
N ASP A 86 -9.45 -6.33 2.54
CA ASP A 86 -9.81 -6.92 3.85
C ASP A 86 -9.25 -8.34 4.03
N SER A 87 -9.36 -9.18 3.00
CA SER A 87 -8.79 -10.53 3.03
C SER A 87 -7.26 -10.49 3.04
N LEU A 88 -6.66 -9.54 2.32
CA LEU A 88 -5.22 -9.33 2.31
C LEU A 88 -4.71 -8.82 3.66
N SER A 89 -5.37 -7.81 4.25
CA SER A 89 -5.00 -7.23 5.54
C SER A 89 -5.12 -8.27 6.65
N SER A 90 -6.22 -9.02 6.69
CA SER A 90 -6.43 -10.11 7.65
C SER A 90 -5.34 -11.18 7.57
N LYS A 91 -4.98 -11.61 6.34
CA LYS A 91 -3.92 -12.59 6.12
C LYS A 91 -2.56 -12.09 6.59
N LEU A 92 -2.20 -10.85 6.23
CA LEU A 92 -0.91 -10.26 6.58
C LEU A 92 -0.80 -9.98 8.07
N ARG A 93 -1.86 -9.48 8.71
CA ARG A 93 -1.93 -9.30 10.17
C ARG A 93 -1.78 -10.62 10.92
N GLY A 94 -2.35 -11.71 10.39
CA GLY A 94 -2.17 -13.06 10.96
C GLY A 94 -0.73 -13.59 10.87
N ALA A 95 0.09 -13.06 9.96
CA ALA A 95 1.50 -13.41 9.83
C ALA A 95 2.43 -12.57 10.71
N LEU A 96 1.91 -11.53 11.38
CA LEU A 96 2.67 -10.66 12.25
C LEU A 96 2.90 -11.27 13.64
N THR A 97 4.02 -10.90 14.24
CA THR A 97 4.26 -11.14 15.67
C THR A 97 3.48 -10.16 16.54
N ALA A 98 3.29 -10.49 17.83
CA ALA A 98 2.65 -9.58 18.78
C ALA A 98 3.33 -8.20 18.86
N ALA A 99 4.66 -8.14 18.75
CA ALA A 99 5.39 -6.87 18.71
C ALA A 99 5.07 -6.04 17.46
N GLN A 100 4.98 -6.69 16.30
CA GLN A 100 4.62 -6.02 15.05
C GLN A 100 3.15 -5.60 15.02
N ILE A 101 2.24 -6.38 15.62
CA ILE A 101 0.83 -5.99 15.77
C ILE A 101 0.73 -4.73 16.62
N SER A 102 1.42 -4.68 17.77
CA SER A 102 1.45 -3.48 18.62
C SER A 102 2.00 -2.26 17.87
N GLU A 103 3.05 -2.44 17.07
CA GLU A 103 3.61 -1.35 16.26
C GLU A 103 2.65 -0.92 15.13
N LEU A 104 1.98 -1.88 14.48
CA LEU A 104 0.97 -1.61 13.46
C LEU A 104 -0.19 -0.80 14.05
N ASP A 105 -0.71 -1.20 15.21
CA ASP A 105 -1.79 -0.51 15.90
C ASP A 105 -1.37 0.90 16.35
N ARG A 106 -0.10 1.09 16.71
CA ARG A 106 0.48 2.42 16.99
C ARG A 106 0.51 3.32 15.75
N ARG A 107 0.85 2.75 14.58
CA ARG A 107 0.91 3.48 13.30
C ARG A 107 -0.46 3.73 12.68
N LEU A 108 -1.41 2.82 12.91
CA LEU A 108 -2.78 2.87 12.41
C LEU A 108 -3.75 2.69 13.58
N PRO A 109 -3.88 3.68 14.47
CA PRO A 109 -4.86 3.60 15.55
C PRO A 109 -6.23 3.32 14.92
N SER A 110 -6.93 2.32 15.47
CA SER A 110 -8.33 2.12 15.12
C SER A 110 -9.06 3.41 15.48
N ALA A 111 -9.93 3.89 14.59
CA ALA A 111 -10.69 5.13 14.81
C ALA A 111 -11.50 5.13 16.13
N ALA A 112 -11.64 3.97 16.78
CA ALA A 112 -12.21 3.80 18.11
C ALA A 112 -11.37 4.36 19.28
N SER A 113 -10.09 4.72 19.09
CA SER A 113 -9.21 5.22 20.16
C SER A 113 -9.11 6.76 20.22
N SER A 114 -9.96 7.48 19.49
CA SER A 114 -10.05 8.94 19.57
C SER A 114 -11.48 9.39 19.82
N GLN A 115 -11.95 9.18 21.06
CA GLN A 115 -12.95 10.07 21.65
C GLN A 115 -12.45 10.52 23.03
N PRO A 116 -12.14 11.81 23.23
CA PRO A 116 -12.12 12.40 24.56
C PRO A 116 -13.53 12.51 25.14
#